data_AF-A0A1M5W1H6-F1
#
_entry.id   AF-A0A1M5W1H6-F1
#
_cell.length_a   1.000
_cell.length_b   1.000
_cell.length_c   1.000
_cell.angle_alpha   90.00
_cell.angle_beta   90.00
_cell.angle_gamma   90.00
#
_symmetry.space_group_name_H-M   'P 1'
#
loop_
_entity.id
_entity.type
_entity.pdbx_description
1 polymer ?
#
loop_
_entity_poly.entity_id
_entity_poly.type
_entity_poly.pdbx_seq_one_letter_code
_entity_poly.pdbx_strand_id
1 'polypeptide(L)' 'MANLFEQNRTYVLGDPELEIIGDRNKLAQYRHKGMGPAYYKLGRKIIYHGADLNAWAEANRVDPDGDHS' A
#
# COMPACT_ATOMS: atom_id res chain seq x y z
N MET A 1 -8.72 4.24 13.72
CA MET A 1 -7.83 3.80 12.63
C MET A 1 -7.35 5.05 11.91
N ALA A 2 -6.03 5.27 11.86
CA ALA A 2 -5.48 6.38 11.10
C ALA A 2 -5.49 5.99 9.62
N ASN A 3 -6.25 6.71 8.79
CA ASN A 3 -6.26 6.48 7.36
C ASN A 3 -5.08 7.27 6.75
N LEU A 4 -4.08 6.56 6.24
CA LEU A 4 -2.94 7.16 5.53
C LEU A 4 -3.34 7.62 4.12
N PHE A 5 -4.41 7.05 3.57
CA PHE A 5 -4.92 7.30 2.23
C PHE A 5 -6.42 7.62 2.25
N GLU A 6 -6.89 8.37 1.26
CA GLU A 6 -8.32 8.67 1.09
C GLU A 6 -9.09 7.42 0.66
N GLN A 7 -10.01 6.95 1.49
CA GLN A 7 -10.60 5.60 1.40
C GLN A 7 -11.27 5.31 0.04
N ASN A 8 -11.96 6.31 -0.54
CA ASN A 8 -12.69 6.19 -1.79
C ASN A 8 -11.91 6.70 -3.01
N ARG A 9 -10.63 7.02 -2.84
CA ARG A 9 -9.77 7.47 -3.94
C ARG A 9 -9.00 6.30 -4.54
N THR A 10 -8.82 6.35 -5.85
CA THR A 10 -7.93 5.46 -6.57
C THR A 10 -6.59 6.13 -6.85
N TYR A 11 -5.52 5.38 -6.69
CA TYR A 11 -4.15 5.81 -6.87
C TYR A 11 -3.49 5.04 -8.00
N VAL A 12 -2.76 5.71 -8.87
CA VAL A 12 -2.02 5.09 -9.97
C VAL A 12 -0.54 5.05 -9.66
N LEU A 13 0.14 4.05 -10.23
CA LEU A 13 1.59 3.92 -10.08
C LEU A 13 2.31 5.19 -10.55
N GLY A 14 2.93 5.91 -9.62
CA GLY A 14 3.57 7.21 -9.87
C GLY A 14 2.90 8.39 -9.17
N ASP A 15 1.76 8.19 -8.49
CA ASP A 15 1.18 9.22 -7.63
C ASP A 15 2.11 9.54 -6.45
N PRO A 16 2.37 10.83 -6.15
CA PRO A 16 3.25 11.24 -5.05
C PRO A 16 2.80 10.70 -3.68
N GLU A 17 1.49 10.54 -3.48
CA GLU A 17 0.95 9.97 -2.23
C GLU A 17 1.36 8.51 -2.03
N LEU A 18 1.68 7.75 -3.09
CA LEU A 18 2.19 6.39 -2.97
C LEU A 18 3.68 6.34 -2.57
N GLU A 19 4.41 7.46 -2.61
CA GLU A 19 5.84 7.45 -2.24
C GLU A 19 6.06 7.08 -0.76
N ILE A 20 5.05 7.30 0.10
CA ILE A 20 5.09 6.89 1.51
C ILE A 20 5.22 5.38 1.71
N ILE A 21 4.63 4.56 0.82
CA ILE A 21 4.76 3.09 0.86
C ILE A 21 6.02 2.62 0.10
N GLY A 22 6.38 3.34 -0.95
CA GLY A 22 7.58 3.08 -1.73
C GLY A 22 7.54 3.67 -3.11
N ASP A 23 8.72 3.81 -3.70
CA ASP A 23 8.86 4.22 -5.09
C ASP A 23 8.30 3.16 -6.06
N ARG A 24 8.20 3.55 -7.32
CA ARG A 24 7.69 2.68 -8.39
C ARG A 24 8.43 1.34 -8.47
N ASN A 25 9.75 1.34 -8.25
CA ASN A 25 10.55 0.13 -8.33
C ASN A 25 10.29 -0.81 -7.16
N LYS A 26 10.21 -0.30 -5.93
CA LYS A 26 9.86 -1.07 -4.74
C LYS A 26 8.48 -1.71 -4.88
N LEU A 27 7.49 -0.95 -5.34
CA LEU A 27 6.14 -1.47 -5.60
C LEU A 27 6.13 -2.53 -6.71
N ALA A 28 6.98 -2.40 -7.74
CA ALA A 28 7.14 -3.43 -8.75
C ALA A 28 7.74 -4.72 -8.16
N GLN A 29 8.79 -4.61 -7.33
CA GLN A 29 9.38 -5.77 -6.65
C GLN A 29 8.39 -6.48 -5.73
N TYR A 30 7.56 -5.73 -5.00
CA TYR A 30 6.52 -6.28 -4.14
C TYR A 30 5.54 -7.12 -4.95
N ARG A 31 5.01 -6.60 -6.05
CA ARG A 31 4.11 -7.36 -6.94
C ARG A 31 4.77 -8.61 -7.51
N HIS A 32 6.05 -8.55 -7.89
CA HIS A 32 6.79 -9.72 -8.37
C HIS A 32 6.99 -10.79 -7.29
N LYS A 33 7.07 -10.40 -6.01
CA LYS A 33 7.22 -11.30 -4.86
C LYS A 33 5.89 -11.74 -4.25
N GLY A 34 4.75 -11.31 -4.80
CA GLY A 34 3.43 -11.56 -4.20
C GLY A 34 3.20 -10.83 -2.87
N MET A 35 3.90 -9.72 -2.65
CA MET A 35 3.84 -8.89 -1.46
C MET A 35 3.18 -7.54 -1.76
N GLY A 36 2.83 -6.81 -0.70
CA GLY A 36 2.34 -5.43 -0.77
C GLY A 36 0.82 -5.29 -0.78
N PRO A 37 0.31 -4.06 -1.00
CA PRO A 37 -1.11 -3.78 -0.99
C PRO A 37 -1.84 -4.43 -2.16
N ALA A 38 -3.13 -4.73 -1.98
CA ALA A 38 -3.99 -5.19 -3.05
C ALA A 38 -4.09 -4.13 -4.16
N TYR A 39 -4.19 -4.57 -5.40
CA TYR A 39 -4.25 -3.71 -6.57
C TYR A 39 -5.14 -4.30 -7.66
N TYR A 40 -5.72 -3.41 -8.46
CA TYR A 40 -6.40 -3.76 -9.70
C TYR A 40 -5.42 -3.70 -10.86
N LYS A 41 -5.47 -4.72 -11.71
CA LYS A 41 -4.72 -4.75 -12.98
C LYS A 41 -5.69 -4.51 -14.12
N LEU A 42 -5.73 -3.27 -14.62
CA LEU A 42 -6.55 -2.88 -15.77
C LEU A 42 -5.65 -2.70 -16.99
N GLY A 43 -5.48 -3.80 -17.74
CA GLY A 43 -4.55 -3.85 -18.87
C GLY A 43 -3.10 -3.64 -18.42
N ARG A 44 -2.48 -2.55 -18.87
CA ARG A 44 -1.12 -2.13 -18.48
C ARG A 44 -1.10 -1.22 -17.25
N LYS A 45 -2.26 -0.79 -16.73
CA LYS A 45 -2.37 0.09 -15.58
C LYS A 45 -2.49 -0.71 -14.29
N ILE A 46 -1.76 -0.26 -13.27
CA ILE A 46 -1.88 -0.73 -11.88
C ILE A 46 -2.55 0.38 -11.08
N ILE A 47 -3.63 0.02 -10.40
CA ILE A 47 -4.43 0.96 -9.61
C ILE A 47 -4.56 0.40 -8.19
N TYR A 48 -4.28 1.24 -7.21
CA TYR A 48 -4.52 0.98 -5.79
C TYR A 48 -5.79 1.71 -5.34
N HIS A 49 -6.58 1.09 -4.47
CA HIS A 49 -7.72 1.76 -3.85
C HIS A 49 -7.34 2.17 -2.43
N GLY A 50 -7.72 3.37 -1.99
CA GLY A 50 -7.32 3.90 -0.69
C GLY A 50 -7.72 3.00 0.47
N ALA A 51 -8.90 2.37 0.41
CA ALA A 51 -9.32 1.39 1.41
C ALA A 51 -8.35 0.19 1.50
N ASP A 52 -7.88 -0.33 0.37
CA ASP A 52 -6.97 -1.47 0.32
C ASP A 52 -5.57 -1.08 0.82
N LEU A 53 -5.13 0.13 0.51
CA LEU A 53 -3.87 0.69 1.01
C LEU A 53 -3.90 0.85 2.53
N ASN A 54 -4.99 1.39 3.08
CA ASN A 54 -5.16 1.53 4.53
C ASN A 54 -5.25 0.16 5.22
N ALA A 55 -6.00 -0.78 4.64
CA ALA A 55 -6.10 -2.14 5.18
C ALA A 55 -4.73 -2.84 5.20
N TRP A 56 -3.94 -2.67 4.14
CA TRP A 56 -2.57 -3.19 4.10
C TRP A 56 -1.66 -2.51 5.13
N ALA A 57 -1.74 -1.18 5.26
CA ALA A 57 -0.95 -0.43 6.23
C ALA A 57 -1.26 -0.85 7.68
N GLU A 58 -2.54 -1.02 8.02
CA GLU A 58 -2.97 -1.49 9.34
C GLU A 58 -2.48 -2.92 9.60
N ALA A 59 -2.56 -3.81 8.60
CA ALA A 59 -2.08 -5.19 8.74
C ALA A 59 -0.54 -5.30 8.88
N ASN A 60 0.20 -4.28 8.47
CA ASN A 60 1.67 -4.21 8.58
C ASN A 60 2.13 -3.24 9.68
N ARG A 61 1.20 -2.72 10.50
CA ARG A 61 1.52 -1.86 11.62
C ARG A 61 2.27 -2.65 12.68
N VAL A 62 3.39 -2.12 13.14
CA VAL A 62 4.16 -2.67 14.27
C VAL A 62 3.93 -1.78 15.48
N ASP A 63 3.37 -2.35 16.54
CA ASP A 63 3.24 -1.66 17.83
C ASP A 63 4.48 -1.99 18.70
N PRO A 64 5.27 -0.98 19.11
CA PRO A 64 6.57 -1.20 19.75
C PRO A 64 6.53 -1.70 21.21
N ASP A 65 5.37 -2.12 21.74
CA ASP A 65 5.16 -2.44 23.16
C ASP A 65 4.91 -3.94 23.47
N GLY A 66 5.32 -4.85 22.57
CA GLY A 66 5.02 -6.28 22.68
C GLY A 66 6.14 -7.20 23.18
N ASP A 67 7.36 -6.70 23.41
CA ASP A 67 8.49 -7.52 23.85
C ASP A 67 9.22 -6.87 25.05
N HIS A 68 8.61 -7.05 26.21
CA HIS A 68 9.28 -6.97 27.51
C HIS A 68 8.65 -8.06 28.37
N SER A 69 9.14 -9.30 28.25
CA SER A 69 8.89 -10.40 29.20
C SER A 69 10.08 -11.34 29.26
#